data_AF-A0A9Q7VS92-F1
#
_entry.id   AF-A0A9Q7VS92-F1
#
_cell.length_a   1.000
_cell.length_b   1.000
_cell.length_c   1.000
_cell.angle_alpha   90.00
_cell.angle_beta   90.00
_cell.angle_gamma   90.00
#
_symmetry.space_group_name_H-M   'P 1'
#
loop_
_entity.id
_entity.type
_entity.pdbx_description
1 polymer ?
#
loop_
_entity_poly.entity_id
_entity_poly.type
_entity_poly.pdbx_seq_one_letter_code
_entity_poly.pdbx_strand_id
1 'polypeptide(L)' 'MNIPIPAETPDPNIDQPTLPPSEPEPIPEQEPPESTPPPKGDPPTTMPPVVVSA' A
#
# COMPACT_ATOMS: atom_id res chain seq x y z
N MET A 1 49.28 4.57 -33.57
CA MET A 1 49.25 3.86 -32.26
C MET A 1 47.86 3.30 -32.08
N ASN A 2 47.73 1.96 -32.13
CA ASN A 2 46.45 1.27 -31.94
C ASN A 2 46.38 0.86 -30.47
N ILE A 3 45.81 1.72 -29.63
CA ILE A 3 45.62 1.39 -28.21
C ILE A 3 44.43 0.43 -28.15
N PRO A 4 44.58 -0.78 -27.60
CA PRO A 4 43.46 -1.72 -27.49
C PRO A 4 42.36 -1.09 -26.63
N ILE A 5 41.12 -1.10 -27.14
CA ILE A 5 39.96 -0.65 -26.37
C ILE A 5 39.70 -1.69 -25.28
N PRO A 6 39.52 -1.27 -24.01
CA PRO A 6 39.13 -2.19 -22.94
C PRO A 6 37.90 -2.99 -23.32
N ALA A 7 37.82 -4.24 -22.87
CA ALA A 7 36.58 -5.01 -22.97
C ALA A 7 35.46 -4.28 -22.20
N GLU A 8 34.27 -4.21 -22.78
CA GLU A 8 33.10 -3.64 -22.11
C GLU A 8 32.74 -4.49 -20.90
N THR A 9 32.58 -3.85 -19.74
CA THR A 9 32.02 -4.48 -18.55
C THR A 9 30.50 -4.65 -18.76
N PRO A 10 29.94 -5.86 -18.60
CA PRO A 10 28.50 -6.07 -18.69
C PRO A 10 27.76 -5.14 -17.73
N ASP A 11 26.73 -4.45 -18.21
CA ASP A 11 25.90 -3.62 -17.35
C ASP A 11 25.00 -4.52 -16.48
N PRO A 12 25.09 -4.41 -15.14
CA PRO A 12 24.36 -5.28 -14.23
C PRO A 12 22.83 -5.20 -14.41
N ASN A 13 22.31 -4.12 -14.98
CA ASN A 13 20.87 -3.90 -15.14
C ASN A 13 20.30 -4.48 -16.45
N ILE A 14 21.12 -5.04 -17.33
CA ILE A 14 20.66 -5.56 -18.63
C ILE A 14 20.02 -6.95 -18.47
N ASP A 15 20.70 -7.86 -17.76
CA ASP A 15 20.23 -9.24 -17.59
C ASP A 15 19.58 -9.48 -16.22
N GLN A 16 20.01 -8.75 -15.18
CA GLN A 16 19.53 -8.89 -13.81
C GLN A 16 19.24 -7.53 -13.19
N PRO A 17 18.21 -6.80 -13.68
CA PRO A 17 17.85 -5.51 -13.11
C PRO A 17 17.55 -5.66 -11.61
N THR A 18 18.02 -4.68 -10.84
CA THR A 18 17.66 -4.63 -9.42
C THR A 18 16.18 -4.32 -9.32
N LEU A 19 15.39 -5.30 -8.87
CA LEU A 19 13.97 -5.12 -8.63
C LEU A 19 13.76 -4.48 -7.25
N PRO A 20 12.74 -3.62 -7.09
CA PRO A 20 12.29 -3.23 -5.77
C PRO A 20 11.84 -4.47 -4.98
N PRO A 21 11.86 -4.41 -3.64
CA PRO A 21 11.33 -5.49 -2.82
C PRO A 21 9.88 -5.82 -3.23
N SER A 22 9.57 -7.11 -3.33
CA SER A 22 8.26 -7.58 -3.79
C SER A 22 7.16 -7.34 -2.77
N GLU A 23 7.54 -7.15 -1.50
CA GLU A 23 6.63 -6.91 -0.38
C GLU A 23 6.92 -5.54 0.23
N PRO A 24 5.87 -4.77 0.60
CA PRO A 24 6.06 -3.58 1.42
C PRO A 24 6.72 -3.92 2.75
N GLU A 25 7.40 -2.93 3.32
CA GLU A 25 7.97 -3.07 4.66
C GLU A 25 6.86 -3.39 5.68
N PRO A 26 7.15 -4.25 6.69
CA PRO A 26 6.17 -4.56 7.73
C PRO A 26 5.77 -3.27 8.45
N ILE A 27 4.46 -3.11 8.69
CA ILE A 27 3.96 -1.97 9.46
C ILE A 27 4.49 -2.12 10.89
N PRO A 28 5.15 -1.08 11.48
CA PRO A 28 5.57 -1.14 12.87
C PRO A 28 4.41 -1.47 13.79
N GLU A 29 4.66 -2.30 14.80
CA GLU A 29 3.69 -2.52 15.87
C GLU A 29 3.44 -1.19 16.59
N GLN A 30 2.20 -0.73 16.54
CA GLN A 30 1.75 0.43 17.30
C GLN A 30 1.02 -0.08 18.53
N GLU A 31 1.30 0.51 19.69
CA GLU A 31 0.49 0.24 20.87
C GLU A 31 -0.96 0.63 20.57
N PRO A 32 -1.94 -0.19 21.02
CA PRO A 32 -3.33 0.20 20.91
C PRO A 32 -3.54 1.53 21.66
N PRO A 33 -4.47 2.38 21.21
CA PRO A 33 -4.80 3.60 21.93
C PRO A 33 -5.17 3.26 23.39
N GLU A 34 -4.62 4.00 24.36
CA GLU A 34 -4.86 3.78 25.79
C GLU A 34 -6.33 4.03 26.22
N SER A 35 -7.13 4.63 25.34
CA SER A 35 -8.52 4.97 25.61
C SER A 35 -9.49 3.98 24.97
N THR A 36 -10.56 3.67 25.69
CA THR A 36 -11.69 2.93 25.13
C THR A 36 -12.37 3.78 24.06
N PRO A 37 -12.65 3.23 22.86
CA PRO A 37 -13.40 3.96 21.85
C PRO A 37 -14.80 4.32 22.40
N PRO A 38 -15.38 5.45 21.96
CA PRO A 38 -16.73 5.80 22.37
C PRO A 38 -17.73 4.71 21.94
N PRO A 39 -18.86 4.56 22.66
CA PRO A 39 -19.92 3.67 22.24
C PRO A 39 -20.35 3.97 20.80
N LYS A 40 -20.56 2.92 20.00
CA LYS A 40 -21.27 3.09 18.73
C LYS A 40 -22.66 3.63 19.06
N GLY A 41 -23.01 4.75 18.44
CA GLY A 41 -24.35 5.33 18.60
C GLY A 41 -25.44 4.38 18.12
N ASP A 42 -26.69 4.72 18.43
CA ASP A 42 -27.83 3.94 17.99
C ASP A 42 -27.87 3.83 16.45
N PRO A 43 -28.27 2.68 15.90
CA PRO A 43 -28.50 2.56 14.46
C PRO A 43 -29.55 3.58 14.01
N PRO A 44 -29.50 4.04 12.75
CA PRO A 44 -30.56 4.89 12.22
C PRO A 44 -31.89 4.17 12.36
N THR A 45 -32.91 4.89 12.84
CA THR A 45 -34.27 4.36 12.88
C THR A 45 -34.74 4.11 11.44
N THR A 46 -35.17 2.88 11.14
CA THR A 46 -35.90 2.61 9.89
C THR A 46 -37.25 3.31 9.99
N MET A 47 -37.41 4.42 9.27
CA MET A 47 -38.73 4.93 8.95
C MET A 47 -39.29 4.10 7.79
N PRO A 48 -40.52 3.57 7.91
CA PRO A 48 -41.15 2.93 6.75
C PRO A 48 -41.31 3.95 5.62
N PRO A 49 -41.23 3.52 4.35
CA PRO A 49 -41.42 4.41 3.21
C PRO A 49 -42.81 5.06 3.26
N VAL A 50 -42.86 6.36 2.98
CA VAL A 50 -44.11 7.11 2.87
C VAL A 50 -44.77 6.73 1.55
N VAL A 51 -45.95 6.10 1.61
CA VAL A 51 -46.78 5.87 0.42
C VAL A 51 -47.46 7.17 0.05
N VAL A 52 -47.05 7.79 -1.06
CA VAL A 52 -47.77 8.93 -1.65
C VAL A 52 -48.92 8.38 -2.48
N SER A 53 -50.15 8.66 -2.08
CA SER A 53 -51.34 8.38 -2.88
C SER A 53 -51.55 9.51 -3.88
N ALA A 54 -51.82 9.18 -5.14
CA ALA A 54 -52.03 10.13 -6.24
C ALA A 54 -53.41 10.78 -6.22
#